data_AF-A0AAV9SS65-F1
#
_entry.id   AF-A0AAV9SS65-F1
#
_cell.length_a   1.000
_cell.length_b   1.000
_cell.length_c   1.000
_cell.angle_alpha   90.00
_cell.angle_beta   90.00
_cell.angle_gamma   90.00
#
_symmetry.space_group_name_H-M   'P 1'
#
loop_
_entity.id
_entity.type
_entity.pdbx_description
1 polymer ?
#
loop_
_entity_poly.entity_id
_entity_poly.type
_entity_poly.pdbx_seq_one_letter_code
_entity_poly.pdbx_strand_id
1 'polypeptide(L)'
;MAFEALSPSTLPTNLASPATVIVKIARFEWELPRIEQETRAYQLLEGYGLAPRFLAHVHENGRIMGFLLEKIEGRSASFQDLVVCEAALGKLHELGLEHGDVNRYNFLIAEEGVKLLDFERLRENASPKSKDKELEKLRAELADESGRGGGFIFQGDSIYD
;
A
#
# COMPACT_ATOMS: atom_id res chain seq x y z
N MET A 1 0.78 2.60 -26.37
CA MET A 1 1.89 2.96 -25.46
C MET A 1 2.39 1.67 -24.83
N ALA A 2 3.70 1.46 -24.77
CA ALA A 2 4.30 0.26 -24.19
C ALA A 2 5.15 0.65 -23.00
N PHE A 3 5.05 -0.11 -21.91
CA PHE A 3 5.80 0.09 -20.69
C PHE A 3 6.68 -1.13 -20.44
N GLU A 4 7.88 -0.91 -19.93
CA GLU A 4 8.78 -1.97 -19.51
C GLU A 4 8.96 -1.95 -17.99
N ALA A 5 9.12 -3.12 -17.39
CA ALA A 5 9.41 -3.25 -15.97
C ALA A 5 10.71 -4.03 -15.79
N LEU A 6 11.63 -3.48 -15.00
CA LEU A 6 12.91 -4.10 -14.72
C LEU A 6 12.92 -4.58 -13.26
N SER A 7 12.91 -5.89 -13.06
CA SER A 7 13.08 -6.46 -11.73
C SER A 7 14.53 -6.29 -11.26
N PRO A 8 14.79 -5.88 -10.01
CA PRO A 8 16.12 -5.93 -9.43
C PRO A 8 16.68 -7.36 -9.51
N SER A 9 17.98 -7.51 -9.75
CA SER A 9 18.68 -8.79 -9.95
C SER A 9 18.65 -9.75 -8.75
N THR A 10 18.07 -9.33 -7.62
CA THR A 10 17.87 -10.10 -6.39
C THR A 10 16.40 -10.08 -5.99
N LEU A 11 15.55 -10.78 -6.75
CA LEU A 11 14.26 -11.22 -6.22
C LEU A 11 14.51 -12.39 -5.26
N PRO A 12 13.96 -12.39 -4.04
CA PRO A 12 13.62 -13.65 -3.38
C PRO A 12 12.69 -14.41 -4.31
N THR A 13 13.14 -15.57 -4.77
CA THR A 13 12.60 -16.42 -5.84
C THR A 13 11.23 -17.04 -5.55
N ASN A 14 10.38 -16.40 -4.74
CA ASN A 14 9.24 -17.05 -4.09
C ASN A 14 7.85 -16.65 -4.65
N LEU A 15 7.80 -15.93 -5.78
CA LEU A 15 6.52 -15.75 -6.48
C LEU A 15 6.21 -17.02 -7.27
N ALA A 16 5.17 -17.75 -6.88
CA ALA A 16 4.67 -18.91 -7.62
C ALA A 16 4.32 -18.51 -9.05
N SER A 17 4.81 -19.23 -10.06
CA SER A 17 4.58 -18.89 -11.46
C SER A 17 3.40 -19.67 -12.04
N PRO A 18 2.44 -19.01 -12.74
CA PRO A 18 2.35 -17.56 -12.94
C PRO A 18 1.83 -16.81 -11.69
N ALA A 19 2.43 -15.65 -11.41
CA ALA A 19 1.98 -14.75 -10.34
C ALA A 19 1.26 -13.53 -10.91
N THR A 20 0.14 -13.15 -10.31
CA THR A 20 -0.48 -11.84 -10.54
C THR A 20 0.33 -10.76 -9.83
N VAL A 21 0.47 -9.60 -10.46
CA VAL A 21 1.15 -8.43 -9.88
C VAL A 21 0.26 -7.19 -10.01
N ILE A 22 0.46 -6.21 -9.14
CA ILE A 22 -0.22 -4.91 -9.22
C ILE A 22 0.72 -3.90 -9.87
N VAL A 23 0.20 -3.13 -10.82
CA VAL A 23 0.89 -2.01 -11.43
C VAL A 23 0.23 -0.70 -11.02
N LYS A 24 1.03 0.26 -10.53
CA LYS A 24 0.59 1.64 -10.30
C LYS A 24 1.43 2.57 -11.15
N ILE A 25 0.79 3.37 -12.00
CA ILE A 25 1.45 4.31 -12.91
C ILE A 25 0.85 5.72 -12.77
N ALA A 26 1.69 6.72 -12.97
CA ALA A 26 1.24 8.08 -13.25
C ALA A 26 0.65 8.11 -14.66
N ARG A 27 -0.60 8.51 -14.77
CA ARG A 27 -1.29 8.75 -16.05
C ARG A 27 -0.98 10.13 -16.58
N PHE A 28 -0.67 11.05 -15.67
CA PHE A 28 -0.32 12.43 -15.97
C PHE A 28 0.93 12.85 -15.21
N GLU A 29 1.67 13.83 -15.74
CA GLU A 29 2.94 14.25 -15.15
C GLU A 29 2.81 14.76 -13.70
N TRP A 30 1.69 15.40 -13.36
CA TRP A 30 1.44 15.89 -12.00
C TRP A 30 1.19 14.78 -10.98
N GLU A 31 0.97 13.54 -11.41
CA GLU A 31 0.85 12.37 -10.52
C GLU A 31 2.22 11.79 -10.15
N LEU A 32 3.30 12.14 -10.87
CA LEU A 32 4.64 11.59 -10.63
C LEU A 32 5.19 11.84 -9.22
N PRO A 33 5.04 13.03 -8.61
CA PRO A 33 5.51 13.24 -7.24
C PRO A 33 4.86 12.28 -6.23
N ARG A 34 3.61 11.85 -6.50
CA ARG A 34 2.91 10.87 -5.65
C ARG A 34 3.45 9.46 -5.85
N ILE A 35 3.71 9.08 -7.10
CA ILE A 35 4.39 7.81 -7.44
C ILE A 35 5.79 7.73 -6.80
N GLU A 36 6.57 8.81 -6.87
CA GLU A 36 7.89 8.89 -6.25
C GLU A 36 7.82 8.75 -4.73
N GLN A 37 6.89 9.46 -4.09
CA GLN A 37 6.67 9.40 -2.64
C GLN A 37 6.30 7.98 -2.19
N GLU A 38 5.35 7.35 -2.87
CA GLU A 38 4.92 6.00 -2.54
C GLU A 38 6.02 4.97 -2.82
N THR A 39 6.77 5.12 -3.92
CA THR A 39 7.92 4.24 -4.19
C THR A 39 8.96 4.34 -3.07
N ARG A 40 9.24 5.55 -2.59
CA ARG A 40 10.15 5.77 -1.46
C ARG A 40 9.63 5.13 -0.18
N ALA A 41 8.32 5.13 0.05
CA ALA A 41 7.72 4.44 1.18
C ALA A 41 7.95 2.92 1.11
N TYR A 42 7.77 2.30 -0.04
CA TYR A 42 8.05 0.87 -0.21
C TYR A 42 9.53 0.52 0.03
N GLN A 43 10.46 1.40 -0.36
CA GLN A 43 11.88 1.24 -0.04
C GLN A 43 12.15 1.31 1.47
N LEU A 44 11.52 2.25 2.18
CA LEU A 44 11.66 2.38 3.64
C LEU A 44 11.06 1.18 4.40
N LEU A 45 10.04 0.54 3.83
CA LEU A 45 9.30 -0.56 4.43
C LEU A 45 9.82 -1.95 4.01
N GLU A 46 10.86 -1.99 3.17
CA GLU A 46 11.47 -3.23 2.71
C GLU A 46 11.98 -4.06 3.90
N GLY A 47 11.59 -5.34 3.95
CA GLY A 47 11.99 -6.26 5.02
C GLY A 47 11.18 -6.18 6.32
N TYR A 48 10.31 -5.18 6.50
CA TYR A 48 9.46 -5.08 7.70
C TYR A 48 8.18 -5.91 7.64
N GLY A 49 7.80 -6.39 6.46
CA GLY A 49 6.60 -7.19 6.25
C GLY A 49 5.27 -6.44 6.43
N LEU A 50 5.33 -5.10 6.54
CA LEU A 50 4.18 -4.20 6.77
C LEU A 50 3.46 -3.78 5.48
N ALA A 51 4.09 -3.96 4.32
CA ALA A 51 3.57 -3.54 3.03
C ALA A 51 3.77 -4.66 1.99
N PRO A 52 3.03 -4.66 0.87
CA PRO A 52 3.37 -5.49 -0.27
C PRO A 52 4.81 -5.27 -0.73
N ARG A 53 5.48 -6.33 -1.14
CA ARG A 53 6.81 -6.25 -1.73
C ARG A 53 6.80 -5.44 -3.02
N PHE A 54 7.73 -4.50 -3.08
CA PHE A 54 8.12 -3.84 -4.32
C PHE A 54 8.83 -4.82 -5.24
N LEU A 55 8.45 -4.85 -6.52
CA LEU A 55 8.99 -5.80 -7.49
C LEU A 55 9.87 -5.13 -8.55
N ALA A 56 9.46 -3.98 -9.07
CA ALA A 56 10.14 -3.31 -10.17
C ALA A 56 9.65 -1.87 -10.34
N HIS A 57 10.49 -1.03 -10.93
CA HIS A 57 10.02 0.22 -11.54
C HIS A 57 9.40 -0.07 -12.91
N VAL A 58 8.39 0.72 -13.26
CA VAL A 58 7.81 0.77 -14.60
C VAL A 58 8.34 1.99 -15.32
N HIS A 59 8.88 1.77 -16.51
CA HIS A 59 9.49 2.81 -17.34
C HIS A 59 8.72 3.02 -18.65
N GLU A 60 8.72 4.27 -19.10
CA GLU A 60 8.35 4.66 -20.46
C GLU A 60 9.50 5.49 -21.06
N ASN A 61 10.10 5.02 -22.16
CA ASN A 61 11.23 5.72 -22.82
C ASN A 61 12.35 6.11 -21.85
N GLY A 62 12.67 5.23 -20.89
CA GLY A 62 13.69 5.44 -19.86
C GLY A 62 13.25 6.27 -18.65
N ARG A 63 12.09 6.94 -18.67
CA ARG A 63 11.53 7.68 -17.52
C ARG A 63 10.75 6.73 -16.61
N ILE A 64 10.95 6.83 -15.29
CA ILE A 64 10.12 6.11 -14.32
C ILE A 64 8.70 6.72 -14.36
N MET A 65 7.73 5.88 -14.69
CA MET A 65 6.31 6.25 -14.74
C MET A 65 5.48 5.57 -13.65
N GLY A 66 6.05 4.57 -12.97
CA GLY A 66 5.32 3.78 -11.99
C GLY A 66 6.15 2.68 -11.35
N PHE A 67 5.47 1.73 -10.75
CA PHE A 67 6.08 0.56 -10.13
C PHE A 67 5.14 -0.66 -10.13
N LEU A 68 5.74 -1.82 -9.88
CA LEU A 68 5.08 -3.10 -9.68
C LEU A 68 5.17 -3.54 -8.22
N LEU A 69 4.08 -4.07 -7.70
CA LEU A 69 4.00 -4.71 -6.39
C LEU A 69 3.56 -6.16 -6.52
N GLU A 70 3.89 -6.98 -5.54
CA GLU A 70 3.24 -8.27 -5.39
C GLU A 70 1.73 -8.11 -5.16
N LYS A 71 0.94 -9.01 -5.74
CA LYS A 71 -0.49 -9.11 -5.41
C LYS A 71 -0.63 -9.95 -4.16
N ILE A 72 -1.18 -9.35 -3.10
CA ILE A 72 -1.57 -10.04 -1.88
C ILE A 72 -3.08 -10.26 -1.93
N GLU A 73 -3.50 -11.49 -1.62
CA GLU A 73 -4.91 -11.83 -1.42
C GLU A 73 -5.34 -11.49 0.01
N GLY A 74 -6.54 -10.94 0.12
CA GLY A 74 -7.06 -10.47 1.39
C GLY A 74 -8.30 -9.62 1.20
N ARG A 75 -8.83 -9.10 2.31
CA ARG A 75 -9.97 -8.19 2.33
C ARG A 75 -9.59 -6.86 2.97
N SER A 76 -10.31 -5.80 2.65
CA SER A 76 -10.19 -4.55 3.39
C SER A 76 -10.55 -4.76 4.87
N ALA A 77 -9.93 -3.95 5.73
CA ALA A 77 -10.20 -3.96 7.16
C ALA A 77 -11.65 -3.59 7.46
N SER A 78 -12.17 -4.14 8.55
CA SER A 78 -13.42 -3.74 9.17
C SER A 78 -13.18 -3.31 10.61
N PHE A 79 -14.23 -2.87 11.29
CA PHE A 79 -14.18 -2.55 12.71
C PHE A 79 -13.63 -3.71 13.58
N GLN A 80 -13.91 -4.97 13.21
CA GLN A 80 -13.42 -6.14 13.94
C GLN A 80 -11.89 -6.28 13.90
N ASP A 81 -11.23 -5.68 12.91
CA ASP A 81 -9.78 -5.75 12.74
C ASP A 81 -9.04 -4.60 13.43
N LEU A 82 -9.74 -3.75 14.20
CA LEU A 82 -9.16 -2.54 14.78
C LEU A 82 -7.86 -2.83 15.55
N VAL A 83 -7.86 -3.86 16.40
CA VAL A 83 -6.68 -4.22 17.21
C VAL A 83 -5.48 -4.58 16.36
N VAL A 84 -5.67 -5.37 15.30
CA VAL A 84 -4.55 -5.78 14.42
C VAL A 84 -4.10 -4.64 13.51
N CYS A 85 -5.01 -3.76 13.10
CA CYS A 85 -4.70 -2.57 12.32
C CYS A 85 -3.90 -1.55 13.16
N GLU A 86 -4.30 -1.31 14.41
CA GLU A 86 -3.55 -0.46 15.33
C GLU A 86 -2.15 -1.00 15.60
N ALA A 87 -2.01 -2.33 15.75
CA ALA A 87 -0.70 -2.94 15.92
C ALA A 87 0.20 -2.76 14.70
N ALA A 88 -0.34 -2.91 13.48
CA ALA A 88 0.41 -2.69 12.25
C ALA A 88 0.81 -1.22 12.06
N LEU A 89 -0.12 -0.30 12.34
CA LEU A 89 0.14 1.14 12.30
C LEU A 89 1.14 1.57 13.39
N GLY A 90 1.07 0.97 14.58
CA GLY A 90 2.03 1.19 15.65
C GLY A 90 3.45 0.78 15.25
N LYS A 91 3.61 -0.35 14.55
CA LYS A 91 4.92 -0.74 13.99
C LYS A 91 5.43 0.26 12.95
N LEU A 92 4.55 0.80 12.10
CA LEU A 92 4.92 1.88 11.17
C LEU A 92 5.42 3.11 11.96
N HIS A 93 4.73 3.47 13.04
CA HIS A 93 5.09 4.59 13.91
C HIS A 93 6.43 4.40 14.62
N GLU A 94 6.76 3.18 15.03
CA GLU A 94 8.07 2.85 15.63
C GLU A 94 9.22 3.13 14.67
N LEU A 95 9.00 3.04 13.35
CA LEU A 95 9.98 3.42 12.32
C LEU A 95 10.11 4.93 12.11
N GLY A 96 9.38 5.75 12.87
CA GLY A 96 9.37 7.20 12.71
C GLY A 96 8.48 7.69 11.56
N LEU A 97 7.64 6.82 11.01
CA LEU A 97 6.77 7.09 9.87
C LEU A 97 5.32 7.36 10.33
N GLU A 98 4.60 8.17 9.58
CA GLU A 98 3.14 8.39 9.66
C GLU A 98 2.56 8.04 8.29
N HIS A 99 1.46 7.30 8.23
CA HIS A 99 0.88 6.86 6.95
C HIS A 99 0.26 8.03 6.17
N GLY A 100 -0.36 8.97 6.88
CA GLY A 100 -0.98 10.19 6.37
C GLY A 100 -2.36 10.01 5.73
N ASP A 101 -2.81 8.77 5.50
CA ASP A 101 -4.11 8.47 4.87
C ASP A 101 -4.77 7.19 5.38
N VAL A 102 -4.81 7.02 6.70
CA VAL A 102 -5.52 5.88 7.30
C VAL A 102 -7.01 5.91 6.95
N ASN A 103 -7.48 4.81 6.36
CA ASN A 103 -8.88 4.47 6.12
C ASN A 103 -8.97 2.94 5.88
N ARG A 104 -10.17 2.35 5.93
CA ARG A 104 -10.35 0.88 5.86
C ARG A 104 -9.78 0.20 4.60
N TYR A 105 -9.73 0.90 3.48
CA TYR A 105 -9.28 0.33 2.19
C TYR A 105 -7.75 0.27 2.09
N ASN A 106 -7.05 1.08 2.89
CA ASN A 106 -5.59 1.11 2.95
C ASN A 106 -5.00 0.09 3.94
N PHE A 107 -5.86 -0.74 4.56
CA PHE A 107 -5.47 -1.85 5.42
C PHE A 107 -6.01 -3.15 4.83
N LEU A 108 -5.10 -3.98 4.32
CA LEU A 108 -5.42 -5.29 3.78
C LEU A 108 -5.21 -6.37 4.84
N ILE A 109 -6.27 -7.08 5.17
CA ILE A 109 -6.23 -8.25 6.06
C ILE A 109 -5.92 -9.47 5.20
N ALA A 110 -4.68 -9.95 5.29
CA ALA A 110 -4.19 -11.13 4.58
C ALA A 110 -3.85 -12.26 5.56
N GLU A 111 -3.61 -13.46 5.03
CA GLU A 111 -3.22 -14.63 5.83
C GLU A 111 -1.94 -14.38 6.65
N GLU A 112 -0.97 -13.68 6.05
CA GLU A 112 0.30 -13.34 6.70
C GLU A 112 0.20 -12.13 7.67
N GLY A 113 -1.00 -11.60 7.87
CA GLY A 113 -1.27 -10.43 8.70
C GLY A 113 -1.67 -9.19 7.91
N VAL A 114 -1.69 -8.05 8.60
CA VAL A 114 -2.13 -6.76 8.04
C VAL A 114 -1.03 -6.18 7.15
N LYS A 115 -1.41 -5.76 5.94
CA LYS A 115 -0.56 -5.02 5.00
C LYS A 115 -1.14 -3.63 4.81
N LEU A 116 -0.30 -2.61 5.01
CA LEU A 116 -0.62 -1.21 4.74
C LEU A 116 -0.43 -0.94 3.24
N LEU A 117 -1.33 -0.15 2.66
CA LEU A 117 -1.37 0.19 1.24
C LEU A 117 -1.47 1.71 1.06
N ASP A 118 -1.13 2.19 -0.13
CA ASP A 118 -1.30 3.59 -0.56
C ASP A 118 -0.55 4.62 0.31
N PHE A 119 0.75 4.72 0.07
CA PHE A 119 1.66 5.57 0.86
C PHE A 119 1.90 6.97 0.25
N GLU A 120 1.03 7.45 -0.63
CA GLU A 120 1.19 8.76 -1.28
C GLU A 120 1.27 9.93 -0.29
N ARG A 121 0.75 9.75 0.93
CA ARG A 121 0.77 10.76 2.00
C ARG A 121 1.72 10.44 3.15
N LEU A 122 2.55 9.41 2.99
CA LEU A 122 3.46 8.98 4.04
C LEU A 122 4.42 10.11 4.40
N ARG A 123 4.61 10.33 5.70
CA ARG A 123 5.50 11.35 6.26
C ARG A 123 6.54 10.72 7.16
N GLU A 124 7.79 11.12 6.95
CA GLU A 124 8.89 10.77 7.85
C GLU A 124 8.96 11.72 9.03
N ASN A 125 9.74 11.32 10.05
CA ASN A 125 10.00 12.11 11.25
C ASN A 125 8.70 12.53 11.95
N ALA A 126 7.73 11.63 11.99
CA ALA A 126 6.44 11.89 12.59
C ALA A 126 6.58 12.13 14.11
N SER A 127 6.05 13.25 14.59
CA SER A 127 6.04 13.56 16.02
C SER A 127 5.13 12.60 16.79
N PRO A 128 5.38 12.33 18.08
CA PRO A 128 4.50 11.51 18.91
C PRO A 128 3.03 11.95 18.83
N LYS A 129 2.79 13.27 18.89
CA LYS A 129 1.45 13.85 18.76
C LYS A 129 0.77 13.54 17.41
N SER A 130 1.55 13.44 16.33
CA SER A 130 1.02 13.10 15.00
C SER A 130 0.59 11.64 14.95
N LYS A 131 1.42 10.76 15.51
CA LYS A 131 1.19 9.32 15.61
C LYS A 131 -0.06 9.00 16.44
N ASP A 132 -0.20 9.63 17.61
CA ASP A 132 -1.39 9.48 18.46
C ASP A 132 -2.67 9.90 17.73
N LYS A 133 -2.62 11.04 17.03
CA LYS A 133 -3.76 11.51 16.23
C LYS A 133 -4.11 10.57 15.09
N GLU A 134 -3.12 9.96 14.46
CA GLU A 134 -3.34 9.01 13.37
C GLU A 134 -4.01 7.72 13.88
N LEU A 135 -3.64 7.22 15.06
CA LEU A 135 -4.32 6.10 15.72
C LEU A 135 -5.78 6.43 16.06
N GLU A 136 -6.04 7.62 16.61
CA GLU A 136 -7.42 8.07 16.88
C GLU A 136 -8.23 8.19 15.58
N LYS A 137 -7.63 8.68 14.50
CA LYS A 137 -8.29 8.74 13.19
C LYS A 137 -8.61 7.33 12.68
N LEU A 138 -7.68 6.37 12.79
CA LEU A 138 -7.93 4.99 12.38
C LEU A 138 -9.14 4.39 13.10
N ARG A 139 -9.25 4.59 14.41
CA ARG A 139 -10.41 4.15 15.21
C ARG A 139 -11.71 4.70 14.65
N ALA A 140 -11.75 5.99 14.36
CA ALA A 140 -12.93 6.65 13.79
C ALA A 140 -13.28 6.10 12.39
N GLU A 141 -12.28 5.93 11.50
CA GLU A 141 -12.48 5.44 10.13
C GLU A 141 -12.97 3.98 10.08
N LEU A 142 -12.49 3.13 10.98
CA LEU A 142 -12.96 1.74 11.06
C LEU A 142 -14.34 1.62 11.72
N ALA A 143 -14.69 2.55 12.61
CA ALA A 143 -16.03 2.63 13.20
C ALA A 143 -17.08 3.24 12.25
N ASP A 144 -16.66 4.04 11.26
CA ASP A 144 -17.57 4.66 10.30
C ASP A 144 -18.03 3.66 9.22
N GLU A 145 -19.28 3.19 9.32
CA GLU A 145 -19.90 2.28 8.35
C GLU A 145 -20.33 2.97 7.04
N SER A 146 -20.11 4.29 6.88
CA SER A 146 -20.61 5.07 5.73
C SER A 146 -19.90 4.82 4.40
N GLY A 147 -18.75 4.12 4.39
CA GLY A 147 -18.03 3.73 3.17
C GLY A 147 -17.27 4.87 2.46
N ARG A 148 -16.99 5.99 3.13
CA ARG A 148 -16.14 7.06 2.59
C ARG A 148 -14.69 6.58 2.43
N GLY A 149 -14.06 6.91 1.30
CA GLY A 149 -12.66 6.55 0.98
C GLY A 149 -12.49 5.47 -0.11
N GLY A 150 -13.57 4.80 -0.52
CA GLY A 150 -13.53 3.80 -1.59
C GLY A 150 -13.49 4.46 -2.97
N GLY A 151 -12.33 4.95 -3.40
CA GLY A 151 -12.13 5.24 -4.81
C GLY A 151 -12.43 3.99 -5.65
N PHE A 152 -13.41 4.11 -6.57
CA PHE A 152 -13.92 3.09 -7.50
C PHE A 152 -13.42 1.66 -7.25
N ILE A 153 -14.12 0.93 -6.36
CA ILE A 153 -13.99 -0.52 -6.27
C ILE A 153 -14.45 -1.08 -7.62
N PHE A 154 -13.50 -1.52 -8.45
CA PHE A 154 -13.81 -2.47 -9.51
C PHE A 154 -14.19 -3.77 -8.81
N GLN A 155 -15.49 -3.99 -8.68
CA GLN A 155 -16.05 -5.28 -8.37
C GLN A 155 -15.62 -6.17 -9.53
N GLY A 156 -14.57 -6.98 -9.34
CA GLY A 156 -14.20 -8.00 -10.29
C GLY A 156 -15.42 -8.87 -10.49
N ASP A 157 -15.97 -8.85 -11.70
CA ASP A 157 -17.05 -9.74 -12.10
C ASP A 157 -16.59 -11.18 -11.87
N SER A 158 -17.00 -11.74 -10.73
CA SER A 158 -17.15 -13.17 -10.57
C SER A 158 -18.29 -13.59 -11.47
N ILE A 159 -17.97 -14.02 -12.69
CA ILE A 159 -18.86 -14.89 -13.44
C ILE A 159 -18.25 -16.29 -13.37
N TYR A 160 -18.97 -17.14 -12.66
CA TYR A 160 -18.82 -18.59 -12.65
C TYR A 160 -19.29 -19.18 -13.99
N ASP A 161 -18.73 -20.36 -14.26
CA ASP A 161 -18.93 -21.35 -15.32
C ASP A 161 -18.26 -21.12 -16.68
#